data_AF-A0A7J3W7K2-F1
#
_entry.id   AF-A0A7J3W7K2-F1
#
_cell.length_a   1.000
_cell.length_b   1.000
_cell.length_c   1.000
_cell.angle_alpha   90.00
_cell.angle_beta   90.00
_cell.angle_gamma   90.00
#
_symmetry.space_group_name_H-M   'P 1'
#
loop_
_entity.id
_entity.type
_entity.pdbx_description
1 polymer ?
#
loop_
_entity_poly.entity_id
_entity_poly.type
_entity_poly.pdbx_seq_one_letter_code
_entity_poly.pdbx_strand_id
1 'polypeptide(L)'
;MEETIKILIRKYALQNAYKYGGKAQPKAVMGKVLAEKPELKSMAKDLVDVVQQIVDEVNRMSLEEQRKLLEDSFPELLAEKEVEPVLKTLPPLPNVDKYPRVVTRYAPNPDFVLHFGQARAIYLSHDYARMYNGIFILRFEDTDPKNKKPVLEYYDAIREDIEWLGCKWDKEYIQSLRLPIYYEYARKLIEAGAAYVCTCNPEVFKEMVSVGKACPCRGLTVEENLERWDKMLGHFYGEGEAVLRVKTDLQHKNVSVREWVAFRIIDTSKNPHPIVGDKYILWPTYHFANGLDDHLMGVTHIIRGKEFLSTLDRHLYLYKHFGWSYPEAIHYGRWLLPKGGAMS
;
A
#
# COMPACT_ATOMS: atom_id res chain seq x y z
N MET A 1 -34.23 -47.90 -5.46
CA MET A 1 -33.59 -46.61 -5.77
C MET A 1 -33.59 -46.47 -7.28
N GLU A 2 -34.04 -45.34 -7.81
CA GLU A 2 -34.15 -45.12 -9.27
C GLU A 2 -32.78 -45.23 -9.96
N GLU A 3 -32.73 -45.91 -11.10
CA GLU A 3 -31.51 -46.13 -11.89
C GLU A 3 -30.82 -44.79 -12.26
N THR A 4 -31.61 -43.74 -12.46
CA THR A 4 -31.16 -42.37 -12.71
C THR A 4 -30.32 -41.79 -11.57
N ILE A 5 -30.58 -42.16 -10.32
CA ILE A 5 -29.81 -41.69 -9.16
C ILE A 5 -28.44 -42.36 -9.13
N LYS A 6 -28.37 -43.67 -9.45
CA LYS A 6 -27.09 -44.40 -9.53
C LYS A 6 -26.21 -43.87 -10.65
N ILE A 7 -26.79 -43.54 -11.81
CA ILE A 7 -26.09 -42.90 -12.93
C ILE A 7 -25.49 -41.54 -12.49
N LEU A 8 -26.27 -40.72 -11.77
CA LEU A 8 -25.81 -39.43 -11.24
C LEU A 8 -24.67 -39.58 -10.22
N ILE A 9 -24.75 -40.57 -9.33
CA ILE A 9 -23.68 -40.87 -8.37
C ILE A 9 -22.42 -41.33 -9.12
N ARG A 10 -22.55 -42.23 -10.10
CA ARG A 10 -21.43 -42.75 -10.90
C ARG A 10 -20.77 -41.65 -11.74
N LYS A 11 -21.58 -40.74 -12.31
CA LYS A 11 -21.11 -39.51 -13.00
C LYS A 11 -20.14 -38.72 -12.12
N TYR A 12 -20.55 -38.41 -10.89
CA TYR A 12 -19.73 -37.63 -9.97
C TYR A 12 -18.57 -38.42 -9.35
N ALA A 13 -18.71 -39.73 -9.17
CA ALA A 13 -17.63 -40.60 -8.75
C ALA A 13 -16.51 -40.64 -9.80
N LEU A 14 -16.84 -40.86 -11.09
CA LEU A 14 -15.86 -40.85 -12.17
C LEU A 14 -15.20 -39.47 -12.34
N GLN A 15 -15.97 -38.38 -12.26
CA GLN A 15 -15.40 -37.02 -12.31
C GLN A 15 -14.43 -36.75 -11.15
N ASN A 16 -14.76 -37.22 -9.94
CA ASN A 16 -13.91 -37.05 -8.78
C ASN A 16 -12.65 -37.93 -8.88
N ALA A 17 -12.78 -39.20 -9.27
CA ALA A 17 -11.65 -40.09 -9.48
C ALA A 17 -10.69 -39.54 -10.55
N TYR A 18 -11.21 -39.04 -11.67
CA TYR A 18 -10.42 -38.41 -12.74
C TYR A 18 -9.60 -37.22 -12.24
N LYS A 19 -10.20 -36.34 -11.42
CA LYS A 19 -9.51 -35.16 -10.85
C LYS A 19 -8.47 -35.49 -9.78
N TYR A 20 -8.59 -36.63 -9.11
CA TYR A 20 -7.78 -36.98 -7.94
C TYR A 20 -7.01 -38.29 -8.14
N GLY A 21 -6.48 -38.50 -9.34
CA GLY A 21 -5.52 -39.59 -9.60
C GLY A 21 -6.11 -40.98 -9.35
N GLY A 22 -7.38 -41.18 -9.69
CA GLY A 22 -8.06 -42.46 -9.68
C GLY A 22 -8.82 -42.78 -8.39
N LYS A 23 -8.86 -41.82 -7.45
CA LYS A 23 -9.48 -42.01 -6.13
C LYS A 23 -10.64 -41.05 -5.91
N ALA A 24 -11.85 -41.53 -6.12
CA ALA A 24 -13.08 -40.86 -5.71
C ALA A 24 -13.27 -40.93 -4.18
N GLN A 25 -13.81 -39.85 -3.63
CA GLN A 25 -14.11 -39.70 -2.20
C GLN A 25 -15.63 -39.64 -1.97
N PRO A 26 -16.22 -40.53 -1.15
CA PRO A 26 -17.67 -40.61 -0.93
C PRO A 26 -18.30 -39.29 -0.48
N LYS A 27 -17.63 -38.56 0.42
CA LYS A 27 -18.11 -37.24 0.89
C LYS A 27 -18.17 -36.19 -0.22
N ALA A 28 -17.18 -36.18 -1.11
CA ALA A 28 -17.11 -35.23 -2.22
C ALA A 28 -18.18 -35.53 -3.28
N VAL A 29 -18.38 -36.83 -3.57
CA VAL A 29 -19.42 -37.31 -4.50
C VAL A 29 -20.81 -37.00 -3.93
N MET A 30 -21.07 -37.32 -2.66
CA MET A 30 -22.33 -37.01 -1.98
C MET A 30 -22.66 -35.50 -2.05
N GLY A 31 -21.67 -34.64 -1.78
CA GLY A 31 -21.85 -33.19 -1.85
C GLY A 31 -22.26 -32.68 -3.23
N LYS A 32 -21.70 -33.27 -4.30
CA LYS A 32 -22.05 -32.91 -5.68
C LYS A 32 -23.43 -33.42 -6.09
N VAL A 33 -23.77 -34.65 -5.74
CA VAL A 33 -25.10 -35.24 -6.01
C VAL A 33 -26.20 -34.42 -5.36
N LEU A 34 -26.04 -34.03 -4.08
CA LEU A 34 -27.01 -33.20 -3.35
C LEU A 34 -27.06 -31.73 -3.82
N ALA A 35 -26.00 -31.25 -4.48
CA ALA A 35 -25.97 -29.93 -5.09
C ALA A 35 -26.72 -29.89 -6.42
N GLU A 36 -26.61 -30.95 -7.25
CA GLU A 36 -27.35 -31.06 -8.51
C GLU A 36 -28.83 -31.41 -8.28
N LYS A 37 -29.12 -32.25 -7.28
CA LYS A 37 -30.49 -32.65 -6.91
C LYS A 37 -30.78 -32.40 -5.43
N PRO A 38 -31.12 -31.15 -5.04
CA PRO A 38 -31.42 -30.79 -3.65
C PRO A 38 -32.55 -31.60 -3.02
N GLU A 39 -33.49 -32.12 -3.82
CA GLU A 39 -34.61 -32.96 -3.40
C GLU A 39 -34.17 -34.30 -2.77
N LEU A 40 -32.95 -34.77 -3.08
CA LEU A 40 -32.39 -36.00 -2.51
C LEU A 40 -31.90 -35.84 -1.06
N LYS A 41 -31.89 -34.62 -0.51
CA LYS A 41 -31.47 -34.36 0.89
C LYS A 41 -32.31 -35.11 1.92
N SER A 42 -33.60 -35.31 1.65
CA SER A 42 -34.51 -36.06 2.53
C SER A 42 -34.14 -37.54 2.65
N MET A 43 -33.45 -38.09 1.65
CA MET A 43 -33.02 -39.49 1.57
C MET A 43 -31.49 -39.65 1.72
N ALA A 44 -30.79 -38.60 2.16
CA ALA A 44 -29.33 -38.57 2.19
C ALA A 44 -28.72 -39.73 3.00
N LYS A 45 -29.40 -40.20 4.06
CA LYS A 45 -28.97 -41.35 4.85
C LYS A 45 -29.00 -42.65 4.05
N ASP A 46 -30.03 -42.86 3.23
CA ASP A 46 -30.20 -44.06 2.41
C ASP A 46 -29.26 -44.07 1.19
N LEU A 47 -28.77 -42.88 0.79
CA LEU A 47 -27.80 -42.73 -0.28
C LEU A 47 -26.36 -42.99 0.15
N VAL A 48 -26.04 -42.96 1.46
CA VAL A 48 -24.65 -43.13 1.94
C VAL A 48 -24.07 -44.45 1.46
N ASP A 49 -24.80 -45.55 1.68
CA ASP A 49 -24.32 -46.89 1.34
C ASP A 49 -24.18 -47.08 -0.17
N VAL A 50 -25.08 -46.48 -0.95
CA VAL A 50 -25.04 -46.55 -2.42
C VAL A 50 -23.94 -45.69 -3.01
N VAL A 51 -23.70 -44.49 -2.45
CA VAL A 51 -22.55 -43.65 -2.82
C VAL A 51 -21.24 -44.36 -2.49
N GLN A 52 -21.15 -44.98 -1.31
CA GLN A 52 -19.97 -45.74 -0.91
C GLN A 52 -19.71 -46.90 -1.88
N GLN A 53 -20.73 -47.69 -2.19
CA GLN A 53 -20.62 -48.81 -3.12
C GLN A 53 -20.13 -48.36 -4.51
N ILE A 54 -20.74 -47.34 -5.09
CA ILE A 54 -20.39 -46.86 -6.43
C ILE A 54 -19.00 -46.23 -6.46
N VAL A 55 -18.60 -45.53 -5.39
CA VAL A 55 -17.23 -45.00 -5.26
C VAL A 55 -16.21 -46.13 -5.16
N ASP A 56 -16.50 -47.19 -4.41
CA ASP A 56 -15.61 -48.35 -4.32
C ASP A 56 -15.51 -49.09 -5.66
N GLU A 57 -16.60 -49.20 -6.41
CA GLU A 57 -16.59 -49.75 -7.77
C GLU A 57 -15.70 -48.92 -8.71
N VAL A 58 -15.84 -47.60 -8.70
CA VAL A 58 -15.01 -46.71 -9.52
C VAL A 58 -13.54 -46.78 -9.10
N ASN A 59 -13.25 -46.80 -7.80
CA ASN A 59 -11.88 -46.87 -7.27
C ASN A 59 -11.17 -48.21 -7.54
N ARG A 60 -11.92 -49.27 -7.88
CA ARG A 60 -11.36 -50.56 -8.30
C ARG A 60 -10.95 -50.59 -9.77
N MET A 61 -11.47 -49.68 -10.59
CA MET A 61 -11.11 -49.55 -11.99
C MET A 61 -9.73 -48.89 -12.13
N SER A 62 -8.99 -49.25 -13.17
CA SER A 62 -7.77 -48.55 -13.56
C SER A 62 -8.07 -47.14 -14.05
N LEU A 63 -7.06 -46.26 -14.04
CA LEU A 63 -7.19 -44.89 -14.54
C LEU A 63 -7.65 -44.83 -16.01
N GLU A 64 -7.19 -45.78 -16.83
CA GLU A 64 -7.55 -45.87 -18.24
C GLU A 64 -9.02 -46.28 -18.41
N GLU A 65 -9.51 -47.24 -17.61
CA GLU A 65 -10.91 -47.65 -17.61
C GLU A 65 -11.84 -46.55 -17.09
N GLN A 66 -11.45 -45.85 -16.01
CA GLN A 66 -12.22 -44.73 -15.48
C GLN A 66 -12.33 -43.60 -16.52
N ARG A 67 -11.22 -43.28 -17.19
CA ARG A 67 -11.17 -42.25 -18.23
C ARG A 67 -12.05 -42.64 -19.42
N LYS A 68 -11.92 -43.87 -19.92
CA LYS A 68 -12.73 -44.37 -21.03
C LYS A 68 -14.22 -44.35 -20.70
N LEU A 69 -14.59 -44.78 -19.49
CA LEU A 69 -15.99 -44.77 -19.06
C LEU A 69 -16.55 -43.34 -18.90
N LEU A 70 -15.72 -42.40 -18.45
CA LEU A 70 -16.06 -40.99 -18.37
C LEU A 70 -16.21 -40.37 -19.78
N GLU A 71 -15.34 -40.74 -20.73
CA GLU A 71 -15.41 -40.36 -22.16
C GLU A 71 -16.67 -40.89 -22.84
N ASP A 72 -16.98 -42.17 -22.63
CA ASP A 72 -18.11 -42.84 -23.27
C ASP A 72 -19.46 -42.41 -22.69
N SER A 73 -19.54 -42.17 -21.38
CA SER A 73 -20.81 -41.95 -20.67
C SER A 73 -21.12 -40.50 -20.33
N PHE A 74 -20.08 -39.67 -20.12
CA PHE A 74 -20.23 -38.27 -19.68
C PHE A 74 -19.19 -37.35 -20.33
N PRO A 75 -19.11 -37.31 -21.68
CA PRO A 75 -18.10 -36.52 -22.40
C PRO A 75 -18.15 -35.02 -22.05
N GLU A 76 -19.31 -34.51 -21.64
CA GLU A 76 -19.49 -33.12 -21.20
C GLU A 76 -18.71 -32.76 -19.93
N LEU A 77 -18.28 -33.76 -19.15
CA LEU A 77 -17.49 -33.55 -17.94
C LEU A 77 -15.98 -33.50 -18.18
N LEU A 78 -15.54 -33.92 -19.37
CA LEU A 78 -14.16 -33.88 -19.85
C LEU A 78 -13.88 -32.65 -20.71
N ALA A 79 -14.93 -32.03 -21.24
CA ALA A 79 -14.87 -30.62 -21.61
C ALA A 79 -14.59 -29.84 -20.33
N GLU A 80 -13.30 -29.71 -19.97
CA GLU A 80 -12.87 -28.56 -19.19
C GLU A 80 -13.52 -27.37 -19.88
N LYS A 81 -14.39 -26.65 -19.16
CA LYS A 81 -14.57 -25.25 -19.52
C LYS A 81 -13.16 -24.71 -19.47
N GLU A 82 -12.53 -24.53 -20.62
CA GLU A 82 -11.47 -23.56 -20.79
C GLU A 82 -12.08 -22.30 -20.21
N VAL A 83 -11.75 -22.04 -18.94
CA VAL A 83 -11.95 -20.73 -18.39
C VAL A 83 -10.97 -19.94 -19.22
N GLU A 84 -11.45 -19.34 -20.31
CA GLU A 84 -10.70 -18.30 -21.00
C GLU A 84 -10.06 -17.48 -19.88
N PRO A 85 -8.73 -17.34 -19.85
CA PRO A 85 -8.09 -16.60 -18.80
C PRO A 85 -8.68 -15.20 -18.91
N VAL A 86 -9.66 -14.90 -18.04
CA VAL A 86 -10.15 -13.56 -17.86
C VAL A 86 -8.90 -12.84 -17.41
N LEU A 87 -8.29 -12.10 -18.33
CA LEU A 87 -7.20 -11.20 -18.03
C LEU A 87 -7.76 -10.35 -16.91
N LYS A 88 -7.33 -10.64 -15.68
CA LYS A 88 -7.72 -9.86 -14.52
C LYS A 88 -7.02 -8.52 -14.68
N THR A 89 -7.64 -7.64 -15.44
CA THR A 89 -7.19 -6.27 -15.60
C THR A 89 -7.39 -5.57 -14.28
N LEU A 90 -6.55 -4.57 -14.01
CA LEU A 90 -6.72 -3.74 -12.84
C LEU A 90 -8.10 -3.05 -12.89
N PRO A 91 -8.79 -2.92 -11.75
CA PRO A 91 -10.05 -2.18 -11.71
C PRO A 91 -9.79 -0.71 -12.08
N PRO A 92 -10.75 0.01 -12.67
CA PRO A 92 -10.52 1.39 -13.04
C PRO A 92 -10.18 2.28 -11.84
N LEU A 93 -9.35 3.29 -12.06
CA LEU A 93 -9.04 4.30 -11.04
C LEU A 93 -10.28 5.19 -10.84
N PRO A 94 -10.59 5.59 -9.60
CA PRO A 94 -11.67 6.53 -9.34
C PRO A 94 -11.30 7.92 -9.85
N ASN A 95 -12.28 8.71 -10.31
CA ASN A 95 -12.11 10.15 -10.55
C ASN A 95 -11.00 10.55 -11.55
N VAL A 96 -10.63 9.66 -12.49
CA VAL A 96 -9.61 9.93 -13.51
C VAL A 96 -9.91 11.20 -14.30
N ASP A 97 -11.19 11.43 -14.64
CA ASP A 97 -11.64 12.57 -15.44
C ASP A 97 -11.42 13.94 -14.78
N LYS A 98 -11.12 13.99 -13.47
CA LYS A 98 -10.74 15.23 -12.78
C LYS A 98 -9.35 15.73 -13.18
N TYR A 99 -8.53 14.84 -13.75
CA TYR A 99 -7.12 15.09 -13.99
C TYR A 99 -6.83 15.10 -15.50
N PRO A 100 -6.04 16.06 -16.01
CA PRO A 100 -5.67 16.08 -17.43
C PRO A 100 -4.78 14.88 -17.82
N ARG A 101 -4.06 14.31 -16.85
CA ARG A 101 -3.21 13.13 -17.03
C ARG A 101 -3.04 12.41 -15.71
N VAL A 102 -3.13 11.08 -15.71
CA VAL A 102 -2.83 10.27 -14.52
C VAL A 102 -1.34 10.36 -14.21
N VAL A 103 -1.02 10.66 -12.96
CA VAL A 103 0.33 10.62 -12.41
C VAL A 103 0.31 9.79 -11.13
N THR A 104 1.15 8.76 -11.10
CA THR A 104 1.41 7.87 -9.97
C THR A 104 2.89 7.93 -9.58
N ARG A 105 3.23 7.36 -8.43
CA ARG A 105 4.62 7.31 -7.97
C ARG A 105 4.89 6.11 -7.09
N TYR A 106 6.10 5.58 -7.21
CA TYR A 106 6.73 4.74 -6.21
C TYR A 106 7.80 5.57 -5.50
N ALA A 107 7.71 5.63 -4.17
CA ALA A 107 8.51 6.55 -3.37
C ALA A 107 9.23 5.83 -2.22
N PRO A 108 10.34 5.12 -2.49
CA PRO A 108 11.10 4.39 -1.47
C PRO A 108 12.06 5.31 -0.71
N ASN A 109 12.34 4.97 0.54
CA ASN A 109 13.53 5.48 1.20
C ASN A 109 14.72 4.57 0.84
N PRO A 110 15.88 5.10 0.42
CA PRO A 110 17.03 4.30 0.06
C PRO A 110 17.84 3.86 1.29
N ASP A 111 17.20 3.18 2.25
CA ASP A 111 17.83 2.61 3.46
C ASP A 111 17.82 1.06 3.49
N PHE A 112 17.33 0.41 2.44
CA PHE A 112 17.24 -1.05 2.34
C PHE A 112 17.18 -1.53 0.88
N VAL A 113 17.44 -2.82 0.66
CA VAL A 113 17.20 -3.51 -0.63
C VAL A 113 15.72 -3.88 -0.77
N LEU A 114 15.15 -3.77 -1.97
CA LEU A 114 13.74 -4.11 -2.16
C LEU A 114 13.50 -5.60 -1.92
N HIS A 115 12.40 -5.91 -1.24
CA HIS A 115 11.86 -7.27 -1.16
C HIS A 115 10.57 -7.37 -1.98
N PHE A 116 10.02 -8.58 -2.08
CA PHE A 116 8.84 -8.82 -2.93
C PHE A 116 7.59 -8.04 -2.45
N GLY A 117 7.60 -7.52 -1.23
CA GLY A 117 6.51 -6.71 -0.69
C GLY A 117 6.34 -5.38 -1.42
N GLN A 118 7.46 -4.79 -1.88
CA GLN A 118 7.45 -3.53 -2.64
C GLN A 118 6.99 -3.71 -4.08
N ALA A 119 7.20 -4.89 -4.68
CA ALA A 119 6.80 -5.18 -6.05
C ALA A 119 5.33 -4.83 -6.31
N ARG A 120 4.44 -5.09 -5.35
CA ARG A 120 3.02 -4.71 -5.47
C ARG A 120 2.82 -3.21 -5.62
N ALA A 121 3.50 -2.39 -4.83
CA ALA A 121 3.39 -0.93 -4.92
C ALA A 121 3.90 -0.41 -6.26
N ILE A 122 5.01 -1.00 -6.73
CA ILE A 122 5.67 -0.69 -8.00
C ILE A 122 4.74 -1.04 -9.16
N TYR A 123 4.34 -2.32 -9.29
CA TYR A 123 3.44 -2.77 -10.36
C TYR A 123 2.14 -2.01 -10.38
N LEU A 124 1.46 -1.84 -9.24
CA LEU A 124 0.20 -1.09 -9.23
C LEU A 124 0.41 0.35 -9.70
N SER A 125 1.44 1.04 -9.20
CA SER A 125 1.69 2.43 -9.59
C SER A 125 2.07 2.54 -11.07
N HIS A 126 2.97 1.68 -11.54
CA HIS A 126 3.43 1.62 -12.91
C HIS A 126 2.29 1.27 -13.87
N ASP A 127 1.60 0.16 -13.64
CA ASP A 127 0.59 -0.37 -14.56
C ASP A 127 -0.63 0.54 -14.64
N TYR A 128 -1.01 1.20 -13.53
CA TYR A 128 -2.03 2.25 -13.61
C TYR A 128 -1.56 3.45 -14.42
N ALA A 129 -0.30 3.89 -14.29
CA ALA A 129 0.23 4.90 -15.18
C ALA A 129 0.16 4.44 -16.65
N ARG A 130 0.54 3.20 -16.97
CA ARG A 130 0.48 2.68 -18.35
C ARG A 130 -0.96 2.53 -18.87
N MET A 131 -1.87 2.01 -18.06
CA MET A 131 -3.29 1.82 -18.41
C MET A 131 -3.96 3.13 -18.85
N TYR A 132 -3.54 4.27 -18.28
CA TYR A 132 -4.11 5.59 -18.56
C TYR A 132 -3.18 6.52 -19.34
N ASN A 133 -2.13 6.01 -20.01
CA ASN A 133 -1.12 6.81 -20.72
C ASN A 133 -0.54 7.95 -19.86
N GLY A 134 -0.42 7.68 -18.57
CA GLY A 134 0.00 8.57 -17.51
C GLY A 134 1.51 8.72 -17.37
N ILE A 135 1.94 9.14 -16.18
CA ILE A 135 3.32 9.29 -15.76
C ILE A 135 3.54 8.47 -14.49
N PHE A 136 4.56 7.61 -14.51
CA PHE A 136 5.05 6.90 -13.34
C PHE A 136 6.33 7.56 -12.82
N ILE A 137 6.32 8.02 -11.57
CA ILE A 137 7.46 8.70 -10.93
C ILE A 137 8.19 7.77 -9.97
N LEU A 138 9.53 7.76 -10.03
CA LEU A 138 10.38 7.25 -8.95
C LEU A 138 10.83 8.43 -8.07
N ARG A 139 10.56 8.37 -6.76
CA ARG A 139 10.97 9.43 -5.81
C ARG A 139 11.71 8.86 -4.61
N PHE A 140 13.00 9.16 -4.49
CA PHE A 140 13.78 8.78 -3.30
C PHE A 140 13.44 9.68 -2.11
N GLU A 141 12.95 9.10 -1.03
CA GLU A 141 12.47 9.80 0.17
C GLU A 141 13.52 9.90 1.27
N ASP A 142 14.67 10.46 0.91
CA ASP A 142 15.91 10.51 1.68
C ASP A 142 15.98 11.66 2.71
N THR A 143 14.86 12.02 3.35
CA THR A 143 14.77 13.21 4.23
C THR A 143 15.14 13.00 5.70
N ASP A 144 15.58 11.79 6.08
CA ASP A 144 16.01 11.46 7.45
C ASP A 144 17.44 10.92 7.49
N PRO A 145 18.46 11.79 7.57
CA PRO A 145 19.86 11.37 7.64
C PRO A 145 20.24 10.62 8.94
N LYS A 146 19.34 10.52 9.93
CA LYS A 146 19.64 9.94 11.26
C LYS A 146 18.95 8.60 11.50
N ASN A 147 17.61 8.54 11.51
CA ASN A 147 16.90 7.32 11.91
C ASN A 147 16.65 6.35 10.75
N LYS A 148 16.54 6.91 9.54
CA LYS A 148 16.22 6.20 8.31
C LYS A 148 17.28 6.53 7.27
N LYS A 149 18.54 6.38 7.72
CA LYS A 149 19.72 6.91 7.04
C LYS A 149 19.82 6.33 5.62
N PRO A 150 19.75 7.19 4.60
CA PRO A 150 19.92 6.73 3.22
C PRO A 150 21.36 6.29 2.96
N VAL A 151 21.53 5.31 2.08
CA VAL A 151 22.83 4.75 1.68
C VAL A 151 22.95 4.81 0.16
N LEU A 152 24.10 5.29 -0.35
CA LEU A 152 24.30 5.53 -1.79
C LEU A 152 24.05 4.27 -2.63
N GLU A 153 24.51 3.11 -2.18
CA GLU A 153 24.35 1.83 -2.86
C GLU A 153 22.87 1.46 -3.11
N TYR A 154 21.97 1.85 -2.20
CA TYR A 154 20.56 1.53 -2.35
C TYR A 154 19.83 2.39 -3.39
N TYR A 155 20.38 3.53 -3.79
CA TYR A 155 19.78 4.29 -4.90
C TYR A 155 19.88 3.49 -6.20
N ASP A 156 21.07 2.96 -6.49
CA ASP A 156 21.31 2.20 -7.71
C ASP A 156 20.65 0.82 -7.64
N ALA A 157 20.74 0.12 -6.50
CA ALA A 157 20.05 -1.15 -6.33
C ALA A 157 18.52 -1.05 -6.51
N ILE A 158 17.89 0.01 -5.98
CA ILE A 158 16.45 0.25 -6.17
C ILE A 158 16.13 0.51 -7.65
N ARG A 159 16.95 1.27 -8.36
CA ARG A 159 16.78 1.51 -9.80
C ARG A 159 16.86 0.19 -10.58
N GLU A 160 17.90 -0.59 -10.33
CA GLU A 160 18.13 -1.90 -10.95
C GLU A 160 16.97 -2.86 -10.69
N ASP A 161 16.49 -2.96 -9.45
CA ASP A 161 15.34 -3.81 -9.09
C ASP A 161 14.06 -3.40 -9.82
N ILE A 162 13.78 -2.09 -9.93
CA ILE A 162 12.59 -1.58 -10.62
C ILE A 162 12.70 -1.82 -12.14
N GLU A 163 13.89 -1.65 -12.73
CA GLU A 163 14.14 -1.97 -14.14
C GLU A 163 14.04 -3.47 -14.41
N TRP A 164 14.55 -4.31 -13.50
CA TRP A 164 14.43 -5.77 -13.58
C TRP A 164 12.97 -6.24 -13.54
N LEU A 165 12.12 -5.56 -12.76
CA LEU A 165 10.66 -5.76 -12.77
C LEU A 165 9.97 -5.26 -14.06
N GLY A 166 10.71 -4.66 -15.00
CA GLY A 166 10.15 -4.09 -16.24
C GLY A 166 9.35 -2.81 -16.01
N CYS A 167 9.43 -2.19 -14.83
CA CYS A 167 8.60 -1.06 -14.42
C CYS A 167 9.33 0.27 -14.58
N LYS A 168 9.77 0.61 -15.80
CA LYS A 168 10.54 1.84 -16.04
C LYS A 168 9.75 3.11 -15.68
N TRP A 169 10.34 3.97 -14.87
CA TRP A 169 9.78 5.28 -14.52
C TRP A 169 9.99 6.32 -15.62
N ASP A 170 9.09 7.30 -15.67
CA ASP A 170 9.14 8.41 -16.63
C ASP A 170 9.87 9.63 -16.06
N LYS A 171 9.87 9.80 -14.73
CA LYS A 171 10.55 10.89 -14.02
C LYS A 171 11.16 10.40 -12.72
N GLU A 172 12.29 10.97 -12.35
CA GLU A 172 12.99 10.67 -11.09
C GLU A 172 13.20 11.93 -10.26
N TYR A 173 13.05 11.81 -8.93
CA TYR A 173 13.36 12.87 -7.98
C TYR A 173 14.06 12.34 -6.74
N ILE A 174 14.92 13.16 -6.15
CA ILE A 174 15.58 12.92 -4.86
C ILE A 174 15.19 14.07 -3.92
N GLN A 175 14.63 13.74 -2.75
CA GLN A 175 14.04 14.76 -1.86
C GLN A 175 15.09 15.66 -1.21
N SER A 176 16.28 15.16 -0.87
CA SER A 176 17.35 15.97 -0.29
C SER A 176 17.83 17.10 -1.22
N LEU A 177 17.74 16.90 -2.55
CA LEU A 177 18.05 17.92 -3.54
C LEU A 177 16.98 19.02 -3.65
N ARG A 178 15.83 18.83 -2.99
CA ARG A 178 14.67 19.73 -3.02
C ARG A 178 14.52 20.56 -1.73
N LEU A 179 15.47 20.46 -0.79
CA LEU A 179 15.46 21.22 0.47
C LEU A 179 15.18 22.73 0.31
N PRO A 180 15.78 23.45 -0.67
CA PRO A 180 15.46 24.86 -0.87
C PRO A 180 13.97 25.14 -1.14
N ILE A 181 13.31 24.26 -1.91
CA ILE A 181 11.87 24.34 -2.17
C ILE A 181 11.11 24.17 -0.84
N TYR A 182 11.52 23.20 -0.01
CA TYR A 182 10.86 22.95 1.26
C TYR A 182 10.96 24.13 2.22
N TYR A 183 12.10 24.84 2.23
CA TYR A 183 12.27 26.05 3.04
C TYR A 183 11.38 27.20 2.55
N GLU A 184 11.22 27.36 1.23
CA GLU A 184 10.30 28.35 0.66
C GLU A 184 8.86 28.09 1.12
N TYR A 185 8.40 26.85 1.03
CA TYR A 185 7.05 26.48 1.46
C TYR A 185 6.86 26.54 2.98
N ALA A 186 7.90 26.26 3.77
CA ALA A 186 7.88 26.46 5.21
C ALA A 186 7.67 27.94 5.56
N ARG A 187 8.41 28.84 4.89
CA ARG A 187 8.24 30.29 5.05
C ARG A 187 6.82 30.73 4.67
N LYS A 188 6.29 30.28 3.54
CA LYS A 188 4.90 30.58 3.11
C LYS A 188 3.86 30.15 4.14
N LEU A 189 4.03 29.01 4.80
CA LEU A 189 3.11 28.60 5.88
C LEU A 189 3.20 29.49 7.11
N ILE A 190 4.40 29.94 7.46
CA ILE A 190 4.58 30.88 8.58
C ILE A 190 3.91 32.21 8.24
N GLU A 191 4.13 32.73 7.03
CA GLU A 191 3.52 33.97 6.52
C GLU A 191 1.99 33.89 6.50
N ALA A 192 1.43 32.74 6.13
CA ALA A 192 0.00 32.46 6.19
C ALA A 192 -0.53 32.26 7.62
N GLY A 193 0.33 32.35 8.64
CA GLY A 193 -0.03 32.10 10.05
C GLY A 193 -0.37 30.63 10.35
N ALA A 194 -0.09 29.71 9.42
CA ALA A 194 -0.43 28.29 9.45
C ALA A 194 0.67 27.40 10.07
N ALA A 195 1.86 27.94 10.31
CA ALA A 195 2.95 27.26 11.01
C ALA A 195 3.60 28.21 12.04
N TYR A 196 4.36 27.63 12.98
CA TYR A 196 5.08 28.38 14.00
C TYR A 196 6.30 27.61 14.51
N VAL A 197 7.32 28.33 14.99
CA VAL A 197 8.54 27.74 15.55
C VAL A 197 8.37 27.54 17.06
N CYS A 198 8.43 26.27 17.47
CA CYS A 198 8.27 25.84 18.84
C CYS A 198 9.62 25.52 19.48
N THR A 199 9.90 26.17 20.61
CA THR A 199 11.09 25.96 21.45
C THR A 199 10.73 25.34 22.81
N CYS A 200 9.50 24.87 22.98
CA CYS A 200 9.09 24.18 24.20
C CYS A 200 9.83 22.86 24.35
N ASN A 201 10.12 22.48 25.59
CA ASN A 201 10.56 21.13 25.92
C ASN A 201 9.55 20.09 25.34
N PRO A 202 10.03 19.01 24.68
CA PRO A 202 9.16 18.03 24.00
C PRO A 202 8.13 17.35 24.91
N GLU A 203 8.52 16.99 26.13
CA GLU A 203 7.66 16.31 27.11
C GLU A 203 6.53 17.24 27.56
N VAL A 204 6.86 18.47 27.96
CA VAL A 204 5.89 19.48 28.36
C VAL A 204 4.95 19.83 27.20
N PHE A 205 5.48 19.92 25.97
CA PHE A 205 4.66 20.13 24.78
C PHE A 205 3.64 18.99 24.60
N LYS A 206 4.09 17.74 24.71
CA LYS A 206 3.24 16.55 24.55
C LYS A 206 2.13 16.52 25.59
N GLU A 207 2.42 16.88 26.84
CA GLU A 207 1.41 16.97 27.91
C GLU A 207 0.32 18.00 27.55
N MET A 208 0.70 19.23 27.19
CA MET A 208 -0.25 20.27 26.81
C MET A 208 -1.13 19.86 25.63
N VAL A 209 -0.53 19.33 24.57
CA VAL A 209 -1.26 18.97 23.35
C VAL A 209 -2.15 17.74 23.56
N SER A 210 -1.81 16.83 24.48
CA SER A 210 -2.65 15.66 24.79
C SER A 210 -4.00 16.06 25.39
N VAL A 211 -4.04 17.15 26.17
CA VAL A 211 -5.27 17.74 26.73
C VAL A 211 -5.86 18.86 25.85
N GLY A 212 -5.35 19.05 24.63
CA GLY A 212 -5.87 20.02 23.66
C GLY A 212 -5.53 21.48 23.99
N LYS A 213 -4.48 21.73 24.78
CA LYS A 213 -3.99 23.06 25.12
C LYS A 213 -2.85 23.48 24.18
N ALA A 214 -2.92 24.72 23.68
CA ALA A 214 -1.85 25.31 22.89
C ALA A 214 -0.60 25.58 23.74
N CYS A 215 0.59 25.36 23.18
CA CYS A 215 1.81 25.87 23.80
C CYS A 215 1.94 27.41 23.57
N PRO A 216 2.67 28.15 24.42
CA PRO A 216 2.83 29.60 24.28
C PRO A 216 3.39 30.03 22.92
N CYS A 217 4.27 29.22 22.31
CA CYS A 217 4.87 29.54 21.01
C CYS A 217 3.83 29.61 19.87
N ARG A 218 2.67 28.95 20.02
CA ARG A 218 1.61 28.95 18.99
C ARG A 218 0.98 30.35 18.79
N GLY A 219 1.02 31.17 19.84
CA GLY A 219 0.45 32.52 19.86
C GLY A 219 1.39 33.63 19.39
N LEU A 220 2.62 33.30 19.00
CA LEU A 220 3.57 34.28 18.46
C LEU A 220 3.07 34.84 17.13
N THR A 221 3.45 36.09 16.88
CA THR A 221 3.19 36.80 15.61
C THR A 221 3.91 36.14 14.44
N VAL A 222 3.52 36.51 13.22
CA VAL A 222 4.18 36.01 12.00
C VAL A 222 5.64 36.45 11.99
N GLU A 223 5.92 37.70 12.34
CA GLU A 223 7.24 38.31 12.38
C GLU A 223 8.17 37.58 13.36
N GLU A 224 7.69 37.31 14.59
CA GLU A 224 8.46 36.54 15.59
C GLU A 224 8.75 35.11 15.11
N ASN A 225 7.82 34.47 14.41
CA ASN A 225 8.03 33.14 13.87
C ASN A 225 9.01 33.13 12.70
N LEU A 226 8.98 34.15 11.84
CA LEU A 226 9.95 34.31 10.75
C LEU A 226 11.35 34.55 11.31
N GLU A 227 11.49 35.39 12.34
CA GLU A 227 12.77 35.59 13.03
C GLU A 227 13.31 34.27 13.61
N ARG A 228 12.45 33.49 14.27
CA ARG A 228 12.83 32.17 14.80
C ARG A 228 13.19 31.17 13.69
N TRP A 229 12.48 31.21 12.57
CA TRP A 229 12.78 30.37 11.41
C TRP A 229 14.15 30.72 10.81
N ASP A 230 14.45 32.01 10.67
CA ASP A 230 15.75 32.48 10.21
C ASP A 230 16.87 32.10 11.19
N LYS A 231 16.59 32.11 12.51
CA LYS A 231 17.50 31.56 13.53
C LYS A 231 17.73 30.05 13.40
N MET A 232 16.71 29.27 13.05
CA MET A 232 16.87 27.83 12.77
C MET A 232 17.75 27.60 11.54
N LEU A 233 17.55 28.37 10.47
CA LEU A 233 18.40 28.32 9.27
C LEU A 233 19.83 28.81 9.54
N GLY A 234 19.98 29.81 10.41
CA GLY A 234 21.24 30.42 10.82
C GLY A 234 21.99 29.66 11.93
N HIS A 235 21.65 28.39 12.19
CA HIS A 235 22.33 27.54 13.17
C HIS A 235 22.33 28.07 14.62
N PHE A 236 21.39 28.95 14.98
CA PHE A 236 21.29 29.47 16.35
C PHE A 236 20.75 28.43 17.34
N TYR A 237 19.97 27.46 16.86
CA TYR A 237 19.41 26.38 17.64
C TYR A 237 20.12 25.06 17.36
N GLY A 238 20.33 24.27 18.40
CA GLY A 238 20.81 22.90 18.33
C GLY A 238 19.69 21.87 18.09
N GLU A 239 20.11 20.61 17.92
CA GLU A 239 19.18 19.48 17.79
C GLU A 239 18.29 19.37 19.04
N GLY A 240 16.96 19.31 18.81
CA GLY A 240 15.96 19.23 19.88
C GLY A 240 15.54 20.57 20.50
N GLU A 241 16.23 21.67 20.20
CA GLU A 241 15.94 22.99 20.80
C GLU A 241 14.82 23.75 20.09
N ALA A 242 14.64 23.52 18.79
CA ALA A 242 13.59 24.14 17.99
C ALA A 242 13.04 23.19 16.91
N VAL A 243 11.73 23.30 16.67
CA VAL A 243 11.04 22.61 15.57
C VAL A 243 10.01 23.54 14.93
N LEU A 244 9.80 23.41 13.61
CA LEU A 244 8.64 24.02 12.95
C LEU A 244 7.43 23.11 13.10
N ARG A 245 6.29 23.64 13.50
CA ARG A 245 5.04 22.90 13.63
C ARG A 245 3.96 23.47 12.73
N VAL A 246 3.13 22.59 12.16
CA VAL A 246 1.92 22.98 11.42
C VAL A 246 0.78 23.16 12.40
N LYS A 247 0.11 24.32 12.38
CA LYS A 247 -1.07 24.56 13.20
C LYS A 247 -2.21 23.67 12.74
N THR A 248 -2.84 22.97 13.67
CA THR A 248 -3.99 22.10 13.37
C THR A 248 -5.09 22.34 14.39
N ASP A 249 -6.15 21.55 14.32
CA ASP A 249 -7.12 21.49 15.40
C ASP A 249 -6.50 20.79 16.63
N LEU A 250 -6.43 21.50 17.75
CA LEU A 250 -5.96 20.97 19.03
C LEU A 250 -6.96 20.00 19.67
N GLN A 251 -8.21 20.00 19.22
CA GLN A 251 -9.26 19.07 19.66
C GLN A 251 -9.36 17.83 18.76
N HIS A 252 -8.47 17.68 17.76
CA HIS A 252 -8.50 16.54 16.86
C HIS A 252 -8.43 15.21 17.63
N LYS A 253 -9.29 14.23 17.29
CA LYS A 253 -9.36 12.94 18.01
C LYS A 253 -8.03 12.20 18.03
N ASN A 254 -7.32 12.21 16.91
CA ASN A 254 -5.97 11.66 16.82
C ASN A 254 -4.96 12.70 17.32
N VAL A 255 -4.41 12.48 18.52
CA VAL A 255 -3.41 13.35 19.17
C VAL A 255 -2.17 13.54 18.30
N SER A 256 -1.80 12.53 17.51
CA SER A 256 -0.60 12.60 16.66
C SER A 256 -0.74 13.59 15.49
N VAL A 257 -1.96 14.02 15.16
CA VAL A 257 -2.23 15.07 14.16
C VAL A 257 -2.12 16.46 14.78
N ARG A 258 -2.21 16.59 16.10
CA ARG A 258 -2.23 17.89 16.76
C ARG A 258 -0.84 18.53 16.69
N GLU A 259 -0.75 19.68 16.04
CA GLU A 259 0.43 20.55 16.02
C GLU A 259 1.73 19.77 15.67
N TRP A 260 1.64 18.92 14.65
CA TRP A 260 2.70 18.00 14.24
C TRP A 260 3.93 18.73 13.69
N VAL A 261 5.10 18.10 13.81
CA VAL A 261 6.39 18.69 13.42
C VAL A 261 6.58 18.63 11.89
N ALA A 262 6.73 19.80 11.26
CA ALA A 262 7.08 19.94 9.85
C ALA A 262 8.58 19.85 9.61
N PHE A 263 9.38 20.49 10.46
CA PHE A 263 10.85 20.47 10.37
C PHE A 263 11.49 20.27 11.72
N ARG A 264 12.65 19.59 11.71
CA ARG A 264 13.50 19.36 12.88
C ARG A 264 14.95 19.65 12.55
N ILE A 265 15.70 20.04 13.57
CA ILE A 265 17.16 20.19 13.47
C ILE A 265 17.79 18.82 13.69
N ILE A 266 18.75 18.45 12.85
CA ILE A 266 19.58 17.26 12.98
C ILE A 266 21.04 17.71 12.95
N ASP A 267 21.83 17.23 13.91
CA ASP A 267 23.28 17.42 13.89
C ASP A 267 23.91 16.58 12.77
N THR A 268 24.07 17.20 11.60
CA THR A 268 24.66 16.58 10.41
C THR A 268 26.17 16.48 10.45
N SER A 269 26.85 17.13 11.40
CA SER A 269 28.27 16.86 11.65
C SER A 269 28.50 15.43 12.14
N LYS A 270 27.51 14.88 12.88
CA LYS A 270 27.50 13.49 13.36
C LYS A 270 26.72 12.56 12.43
N ASN A 271 25.69 13.09 11.76
CA ASN A 271 24.80 12.33 10.89
C ASN A 271 24.79 12.93 9.47
N PRO A 272 25.91 12.89 8.73
CA PRO A 272 25.96 13.49 7.41
C PRO A 272 25.05 12.75 6.43
N HIS A 273 24.38 13.51 5.55
CA HIS A 273 23.59 12.92 4.47
C HIS A 273 24.51 12.44 3.34
N PRO A 274 24.30 11.26 2.75
CA PRO A 274 25.16 10.72 1.69
C PRO A 274 25.32 11.63 0.46
N ILE A 275 24.27 12.37 0.08
CA ILE A 275 24.25 13.21 -1.13
C ILE A 275 24.64 14.67 -0.84
N VAL A 276 24.11 15.27 0.24
CA VAL A 276 24.24 16.71 0.52
C VAL A 276 25.20 17.00 1.68
N GLY A 277 25.83 15.97 2.24
CA GLY A 277 26.78 16.08 3.34
C GLY A 277 26.16 16.71 4.58
N ASP A 278 26.88 17.67 5.15
CA ASP A 278 26.51 18.47 6.33
C ASP A 278 25.89 19.83 5.98
N LYS A 279 25.71 20.13 4.68
CA LYS A 279 25.23 21.42 4.17
C LYS A 279 23.94 21.93 4.83
N TYR A 280 23.07 21.01 5.24
CA TYR A 280 21.77 21.35 5.83
C TYR A 280 21.60 20.67 7.18
N ILE A 281 21.24 21.45 8.19
CA ILE A 281 20.88 20.93 9.53
C ILE A 281 19.36 20.85 9.73
N LEU A 282 18.58 21.52 8.88
CA LEU A 282 17.14 21.66 9.04
C LEU A 282 16.40 20.75 8.07
N TRP A 283 15.83 19.66 8.58
CA TRP A 283 15.26 18.60 7.75
C TRP A 283 13.74 18.52 7.90
N PRO A 284 12.99 18.43 6.78
CA PRO A 284 11.55 18.22 6.84
C PRO A 284 11.26 16.84 7.42
N THR A 285 10.07 16.68 8.00
CA THR A 285 9.54 15.36 8.30
C THR A 285 8.93 14.74 7.04
N TYR A 286 8.78 13.41 7.08
CA TYR A 286 8.09 12.65 6.04
C TYR A 286 6.79 13.34 5.58
N HIS A 287 5.93 13.77 6.52
CA HIS A 287 4.63 14.36 6.19
C HIS A 287 4.73 15.69 5.44
N PHE A 288 5.71 16.52 5.78
CA PHE A 288 5.91 17.78 5.10
C PHE A 288 6.42 17.55 3.68
N ALA A 289 7.49 16.78 3.54
CA ALA A 289 8.13 16.52 2.24
C ALA A 289 7.21 15.75 1.28
N ASN A 290 6.60 14.65 1.75
CA ASN A 290 5.68 13.85 0.93
C ASN A 290 4.45 14.63 0.48
N GLY A 291 3.79 15.32 1.44
CA GLY A 291 2.59 16.08 1.14
C GLY A 291 2.85 17.14 0.07
N LEU A 292 3.94 17.88 0.23
CA LEU A 292 4.33 18.91 -0.73
C LEU A 292 4.73 18.32 -2.08
N ASP A 293 5.55 17.28 -2.10
CA ASP A 293 6.01 16.69 -3.36
C ASP A 293 4.91 16.01 -4.16
N ASP A 294 3.96 15.34 -3.50
CA ASP A 294 2.81 14.77 -4.21
C ASP A 294 2.04 15.89 -4.94
N HIS A 295 1.91 17.09 -4.35
CA HIS A 295 1.31 18.24 -5.02
C HIS A 295 2.19 18.80 -6.15
N LEU A 296 3.45 19.12 -5.85
CA LEU A 296 4.36 19.79 -6.80
C LEU A 296 4.75 18.91 -7.99
N MET A 297 4.73 17.59 -7.82
CA MET A 297 4.97 16.63 -8.90
C MET A 297 3.70 16.29 -9.68
N GLY A 298 2.55 16.86 -9.30
CA GLY A 298 1.26 16.64 -9.94
C GLY A 298 0.71 15.24 -9.74
N VAL A 299 1.06 14.56 -8.64
CA VAL A 299 0.55 13.22 -8.33
C VAL A 299 -0.97 13.28 -8.22
N THR A 300 -1.64 12.41 -8.96
CA THR A 300 -3.11 12.34 -9.02
C THR A 300 -3.67 11.20 -8.19
N HIS A 301 -2.94 10.07 -8.16
CA HIS A 301 -3.37 8.85 -7.50
C HIS A 301 -2.23 8.33 -6.62
N ILE A 302 -2.45 8.39 -5.31
CA ILE A 302 -1.53 7.91 -4.29
C ILE A 302 -1.88 6.47 -3.97
N ILE A 303 -1.13 5.53 -4.53
CA ILE A 303 -1.30 4.10 -4.26
C ILE A 303 -0.35 3.70 -3.14
N ARG A 304 -0.89 3.21 -2.02
CA ARG A 304 -0.09 2.88 -0.82
C ARG A 304 -0.76 1.80 0.05
N GLY A 305 -0.03 1.29 1.04
CA GLY A 305 -0.56 0.35 2.02
C GLY A 305 -1.56 1.00 3.00
N LYS A 306 -2.50 0.19 3.53
CA LYS A 306 -3.53 0.65 4.49
C LYS A 306 -2.97 1.21 5.81
N GLU A 307 -1.75 0.86 6.18
CA GLU A 307 -1.05 1.37 7.37
C GLU A 307 -0.88 2.90 7.36
N PHE A 308 -0.92 3.53 6.18
CA PHE A 308 -0.81 4.98 6.04
C PHE A 308 -2.14 5.73 6.16
N LEU A 309 -3.26 5.05 6.45
CA LEU A 309 -4.55 5.74 6.66
C LEU A 309 -4.48 6.78 7.79
N SER A 310 -3.76 6.47 8.87
CA SER A 310 -3.60 7.36 10.02
C SER A 310 -2.77 8.61 9.74
N THR A 311 -2.07 8.66 8.60
CA THR A 311 -1.21 9.79 8.21
C THR A 311 -1.91 10.79 7.30
N LEU A 312 -3.07 10.41 6.74
CA LEU A 312 -3.82 11.23 5.79
C LEU A 312 -4.18 12.60 6.37
N ASP A 313 -4.67 12.64 7.61
CA ASP A 313 -5.13 13.88 8.25
C ASP A 313 -4.02 14.95 8.31
N ARG A 314 -2.77 14.57 8.56
CA ARG A 314 -1.63 15.51 8.58
C ARG A 314 -1.45 16.19 7.23
N HIS A 315 -1.53 15.42 6.15
CA HIS A 315 -1.40 15.95 4.80
C HIS A 315 -2.63 16.80 4.44
N LEU A 316 -3.85 16.41 4.84
CA LEU A 316 -5.05 17.20 4.61
C LEU A 316 -4.98 18.59 5.26
N TYR A 317 -4.44 18.70 6.48
CA TYR A 317 -4.16 20.00 7.10
C TYR A 317 -3.17 20.82 6.29
N LEU A 318 -2.08 20.22 5.85
CA LEU A 318 -1.07 20.89 5.02
C LEU A 318 -1.70 21.44 3.72
N TYR A 319 -2.47 20.61 3.01
CA TYR A 319 -3.14 20.98 1.77
C TYR A 319 -4.18 22.06 1.99
N LYS A 320 -4.96 21.97 3.07
CA LYS A 320 -5.93 23.01 3.45
C LYS A 320 -5.26 24.37 3.62
N HIS A 321 -4.11 24.43 4.30
CA HIS A 321 -3.39 25.69 4.51
C HIS A 321 -2.86 26.31 3.22
N PHE A 322 -2.53 25.49 2.22
CA PHE A 322 -2.12 25.97 0.91
C PHE A 322 -3.28 26.14 -0.09
N GLY A 323 -4.52 25.82 0.30
CA GLY A 323 -5.67 25.85 -0.61
C GLY A 323 -5.62 24.78 -1.71
N TRP A 324 -4.93 23.67 -1.49
CA TRP A 324 -4.77 22.58 -2.46
C TRP A 324 -5.83 21.49 -2.31
N SER A 325 -6.13 20.82 -3.43
CA SER A 325 -6.90 19.58 -3.43
C SER A 325 -5.98 18.38 -3.25
N TYR A 326 -6.34 17.49 -2.31
CA TYR A 326 -5.56 16.28 -2.06
C TYR A 326 -5.77 15.26 -3.19
N PRO A 327 -4.72 14.51 -3.62
CA PRO A 327 -4.86 13.48 -4.63
C PRO A 327 -5.75 12.31 -4.18
N GLU A 328 -6.23 11.51 -5.13
CA GLU A 328 -7.02 10.32 -4.83
C GLU A 328 -6.13 9.26 -4.15
N ALA A 329 -6.43 8.90 -2.89
CA ALA A 329 -5.61 7.96 -2.12
C ALA A 329 -6.22 6.55 -2.13
N ILE A 330 -5.51 5.61 -2.75
CA ILE A 330 -5.92 4.22 -2.91
C ILE A 330 -5.10 3.33 -1.98
N HIS A 331 -5.79 2.58 -1.13
CA HIS A 331 -5.15 1.77 -0.10
C HIS A 331 -5.29 0.27 -0.37
N TYR A 332 -4.18 -0.44 -0.49
CA TYR A 332 -4.17 -1.89 -0.61
C TYR A 332 -3.79 -2.59 0.70
N GLY A 333 -4.29 -3.81 0.92
CA GLY A 333 -3.94 -4.64 2.07
C GLY A 333 -2.57 -5.30 1.92
N ARG A 334 -1.96 -5.74 3.03
CA ARG A 334 -0.66 -6.43 3.00
C ARG A 334 -0.70 -7.67 2.10
N TRP A 335 0.44 -7.97 1.49
CA TRP A 335 0.63 -9.20 0.76
C TRP A 335 0.87 -10.34 1.77
N LEU A 336 -0.02 -11.33 1.77
CA LEU A 336 0.13 -12.52 2.61
C LEU A 336 0.83 -13.57 1.76
N LEU A 337 1.95 -14.10 2.26
CA LEU A 337 2.57 -15.26 1.63
C LEU A 337 1.63 -16.47 1.74
N PRO A 338 1.71 -17.45 0.81
CA PRO A 338 0.84 -18.63 0.81
C PRO A 338 0.83 -19.42 2.14
N LYS A 339 1.84 -19.24 2.99
CA LYS A 339 1.97 -19.87 4.32
C LYS A 339 1.63 -18.94 5.49
N GLY A 340 0.98 -17.79 5.25
CA GLY A 340 0.53 -16.87 6.30
C GLY A 340 1.60 -15.93 6.87
N GLY A 341 2.83 -15.96 6.35
CA GLY A 341 3.87 -14.99 6.69
C GLY A 341 3.61 -13.63 6.04
N ALA A 342 3.87 -12.54 6.76
CA ALA A 342 4.00 -11.21 6.18
C ALA A 342 5.49 -10.89 6.00
N MET A 343 5.86 -10.28 4.88
CA MET A 343 7.19 -9.66 4.74
C MET A 343 7.18 -8.35 5.52
N SER A 344 8.06 -8.24 6.52
CA SER A 344 8.19 -7.08 7.42
C SER A 344 9.09 -6.00 6.85
#